data_AF-A0A8I0VCC9-F1
#
_entry.id   AF-A0A8I0VCC9-F1
#
_cell.length_a   1.000
_cell.length_b   1.000
_cell.length_c   1.000
_cell.angle_alpha   90.00
_cell.angle_beta   90.00
_cell.angle_gamma   90.00
#
_symmetry.space_group_name_H-M   'P 1'
#
loop_
_entity.id
_entity.type
_entity.pdbx_description
1 polymer ?
#
loop_
_entity_poly.entity_id
_entity_poly.type
_entity_poly.pdbx_seq_one_letter_code
_entity_poly.pdbx_strand_id
1 'polypeptide(L)'
;MKWLEDQRKESIKKQRNEIIKFIRINGYRLIFGIGAILIGSTVFLYWAGEKYNTPVLSMVMTFIGLGLVITAFLSMILVEAFVLKAKKYSDDQVSQTYTNLLNIEKNKRNK
;
A
#
# COMPACT_ATOMS: atom_id res chain seq x y z
N MET A 1 -31.71 23.42 11.80
CA MET A 1 -30.24 23.20 11.98
C MET A 1 -29.82 21.73 11.83
N LYS A 2 -30.62 20.73 12.24
CA LYS A 2 -30.32 19.29 12.04
C LYS A 2 -29.91 18.92 10.61
N TRP A 3 -30.62 19.42 9.60
CA TRP A 3 -30.32 19.12 8.19
C TRP A 3 -28.89 19.47 7.75
N LEU A 4 -28.34 20.60 8.22
CA LEU A 4 -26.96 21.00 7.88
C LEU A 4 -25.92 20.13 8.60
N GLU A 5 -26.25 19.66 9.80
CA GLU A 5 -25.39 18.80 10.60
C GLU A 5 -25.32 17.38 10.04
N ASP A 6 -26.44 16.88 9.53
CA ASP A 6 -26.53 15.61 8.82
C ASP A 6 -25.73 15.64 7.51
N GLN A 7 -25.86 16.72 6.72
CA GLN A 7 -25.06 16.96 5.51
C GLN A 7 -23.55 17.00 5.82
N ARG A 8 -23.14 17.66 6.90
CA ARG A 8 -21.73 17.73 7.32
C ARG A 8 -21.18 16.35 7.67
N LYS A 9 -21.90 15.57 8.48
CA LYS A 9 -21.49 14.21 8.88
C LYS A 9 -21.36 13.29 7.67
N GLU A 10 -22.28 13.39 6.72
CA GLU A 10 -22.23 12.60 5.49
C GLU A 10 -21.03 12.97 4.61
N SER A 11 -20.72 14.27 4.48
CA SER A 11 -19.55 14.75 3.74
C SER A 11 -18.22 14.24 4.33
N ILE A 12 -18.08 14.28 5.66
CA ILE A 12 -16.87 13.84 6.36
C ILE A 12 -16.71 12.32 6.25
N LYS A 13 -17.81 11.58 6.35
CA LYS A 13 -17.80 10.13 6.14
C LYS A 13 -17.33 9.78 4.73
N LYS A 14 -17.76 10.53 3.72
CA LYS A 14 -17.31 10.35 2.33
C LYS A 14 -15.82 10.66 2.17
N GLN A 15 -15.33 11.77 2.73
CA GLN A 15 -13.90 12.12 2.72
C GLN A 15 -13.04 11.04 3.39
N ARG A 16 -13.49 10.51 4.53
CA ARG A 16 -12.80 9.42 5.25
C ARG A 16 -12.71 8.16 4.39
N ASN A 17 -13.78 7.80 3.68
CA ASN A 17 -13.78 6.66 2.77
C ASN A 17 -12.81 6.86 1.60
N GLU A 18 -12.74 8.05 1.01
CA GLU A 18 -11.78 8.37 -0.06
C GLU A 18 -10.32 8.28 0.44
N ILE A 19 -10.02 8.78 1.64
CA ILE A 19 -8.68 8.63 2.25
C ILE A 19 -8.33 7.16 2.43
N ILE A 20 -9.24 6.37 3.01
CA ILE A 20 -9.02 4.93 3.23
C ILE A 20 -8.82 4.20 1.90
N LYS A 21 -9.62 4.52 0.89
CA LYS A 21 -9.51 3.95 -0.46
C LYS A 21 -8.17 4.29 -1.09
N PHE A 22 -7.72 5.54 -0.96
CA PHE A 22 -6.41 5.98 -1.43
C PHE A 22 -5.26 5.23 -0.74
N ILE A 23 -5.30 5.10 0.59
CA ILE A 23 -4.29 4.35 1.36
C ILE A 23 -4.25 2.89 0.91
N ARG A 24 -5.41 2.23 0.77
CA ARG A 24 -5.49 0.83 0.33
C ARG A 24 -4.97 0.64 -1.09
N ILE A 25 -5.39 1.47 -2.05
CA ILE A 25 -4.96 1.34 -3.45
C ILE A 25 -3.43 1.49 -3.56
N ASN A 26 -2.85 2.51 -2.92
CA ASN A 26 -1.41 2.71 -2.98
C ASN A 26 -0.65 1.64 -2.19
N GLY A 27 -1.18 1.20 -1.04
CA GLY A 27 -0.64 0.10 -0.25
C GLY A 27 -0.60 -1.22 -1.03
N TYR A 28 -1.70 -1.60 -1.69
CA TYR A 28 -1.76 -2.81 -2.51
C TYR A 28 -0.88 -2.73 -3.76
N ARG A 29 -0.68 -1.54 -4.35
CA ARG A 29 0.28 -1.35 -5.44
C ARG A 29 1.72 -1.66 -4.99
N LEU A 30 2.09 -1.25 -3.79
CA LEU A 30 3.39 -1.59 -3.19
C LEU A 30 3.54 -3.11 -2.99
N ILE A 31 2.52 -3.75 -2.42
CA ILE A 31 2.50 -5.21 -2.23
C ILE A 31 2.58 -5.95 -3.58
N PHE A 32 1.87 -5.47 -4.60
CA PHE A 32 1.94 -6.03 -5.95
C PHE A 32 3.33 -5.88 -6.57
N GLY A 33 4.01 -4.74 -6.36
CA GLY A 33 5.39 -4.54 -6.78
C GLY A 33 6.35 -5.55 -6.15
N ILE A 34 6.21 -5.82 -4.85
CA ILE A 34 6.97 -6.87 -4.14
C ILE A 34 6.66 -8.25 -4.73
N GLY A 35 5.39 -8.53 -5.03
CA GLY A 35 4.97 -9.78 -5.70
C GLY A 35 5.59 -9.95 -7.09
N ALA A 36 5.67 -8.88 -7.88
CA ALA A 36 6.31 -8.90 -9.19
C ALA A 36 7.83 -9.20 -9.07
N ILE A 37 8.50 -8.63 -8.07
CA ILE A 37 9.91 -8.93 -7.77
C ILE A 37 10.09 -10.40 -7.39
N LEU A 38 9.19 -10.96 -6.58
CA LEU A 38 9.20 -12.38 -6.20
C LEU A 38 9.09 -13.31 -7.41
N ILE A 39 8.13 -13.05 -8.30
CA ILE A 39 7.91 -13.83 -9.52
C ILE A 39 9.13 -13.69 -10.44
N GLY A 40 9.58 -12.46 -10.69
CA GLY A 40 10.74 -12.18 -11.54
C GLY A 40 12.02 -12.84 -11.03
N SER A 41 12.25 -12.81 -9.71
CA SER A 41 13.39 -13.46 -9.08
C SER A 41 13.32 -14.98 -9.25
N THR A 42 12.14 -15.58 -9.06
CA THR A 42 11.94 -17.03 -9.27
C THR A 42 12.25 -17.44 -10.71
N VAL A 43 11.76 -16.69 -11.70
CA VAL A 43 12.00 -16.97 -13.13
C VAL A 43 13.47 -16.79 -13.49
N PHE A 44 14.10 -15.70 -13.04
CA PHE A 44 15.53 -15.45 -13.28
C PHE A 44 16.40 -16.57 -12.70
N LEU A 45 16.04 -17.05 -11.52
CA LEU A 45 16.81 -18.06 -10.82
C LEU A 45 16.60 -19.47 -11.39
N TYR A 46 15.41 -19.80 -11.89
CA TYR A 46 15.19 -21.01 -12.68
C TYR A 46 16.12 -21.04 -13.89
N TRP A 47 16.19 -19.93 -14.64
CA TRP A 47 17.09 -19.78 -15.77
C TRP A 47 18.57 -19.85 -15.36
N ALA A 48 18.96 -19.23 -14.24
CA ALA A 48 20.33 -19.28 -13.74
C ALA A 48 20.73 -20.69 -13.26
N GLY A 49 19.80 -21.44 -12.67
CA GLY A 49 20.03 -22.81 -12.21
C GLY A 49 20.35 -23.79 -13.33
N GLU A 50 19.87 -23.54 -14.55
CA GLU A 50 20.26 -24.32 -15.74
C GLU A 50 21.70 -24.02 -16.20
N LYS A 51 22.28 -22.89 -15.80
CA LYS A 51 23.60 -22.42 -16.28
C LYS A 51 24.73 -22.45 -15.26
N TYR A 52 24.42 -22.44 -13.96
CA TYR A 52 25.40 -22.28 -12.89
C TYR A 52 25.28 -23.36 -11.81
N ASN A 53 26.37 -23.56 -11.05
CA ASN A 53 26.45 -24.58 -10.01
C ASN A 53 25.41 -24.34 -8.90
N THR A 54 24.57 -25.34 -8.67
CA THR A 54 23.26 -25.25 -7.99
C THR A 54 23.25 -24.99 -6.47
N PRO A 55 24.25 -25.38 -5.64
CA PRO A 55 24.11 -25.31 -4.18
C PRO A 55 24.12 -23.88 -3.60
N VAL A 56 24.99 -23.00 -4.13
CA VAL A 56 25.09 -21.61 -3.65
C VAL A 56 23.85 -20.81 -4.06
N LEU A 57 23.33 -21.10 -5.26
CA LEU A 57 22.13 -20.46 -5.79
C LEU A 57 20.89 -20.80 -4.94
N SER A 58 20.75 -22.06 -4.51
CA SER A 58 19.61 -22.48 -3.69
C SER A 58 19.61 -21.83 -2.30
N MET A 59 20.78 -21.69 -1.67
CA MET A 59 20.91 -21.04 -0.36
C MET A 59 20.50 -19.56 -0.43
N VAL A 60 21.02 -18.82 -1.42
CA VAL A 60 20.67 -17.40 -1.65
C VAL A 60 19.16 -17.26 -1.90
N MET A 61 18.55 -18.21 -2.63
CA MET A 61 17.11 -18.21 -2.89
C MET A 61 16.26 -18.40 -1.64
N THR A 62 16.65 -19.28 -0.73
CA THR A 62 15.90 -19.47 0.51
C THR A 62 15.91 -18.19 1.36
N PHE A 63 17.05 -17.51 1.46
CA PHE A 63 17.15 -16.24 2.20
C PHE A 63 16.35 -15.10 1.54
N ILE A 64 16.47 -14.93 0.22
CA ILE A 64 15.71 -13.91 -0.52
C ILE A 64 14.20 -14.20 -0.45
N GLY A 65 13.80 -15.45 -0.63
CA GLY A 65 12.41 -15.88 -0.52
C GLY A 65 11.81 -15.59 0.85
N LEU A 66 12.50 -15.97 1.93
CA LEU A 66 12.08 -15.66 3.30
C LEU A 66 11.98 -14.15 3.54
N GLY A 67 12.98 -13.39 3.14
CA GLY A 67 13.00 -11.93 3.27
C GLY A 67 11.82 -11.25 2.55
N LEU A 68 11.51 -11.70 1.34
CA LEU A 68 10.41 -11.16 0.55
C LEU A 68 9.03 -11.56 1.11
N VAL A 69 8.86 -12.79 1.62
CA VAL A 69 7.62 -13.21 2.30
C VAL A 69 7.37 -12.37 3.55
N ILE A 70 8.40 -12.19 4.38
CA ILE A 70 8.32 -11.34 5.59
C ILE A 70 7.98 -9.91 5.19
N THR A 71 8.64 -9.37 4.17
CA THR A 71 8.41 -8.00 3.69
C THR A 71 6.98 -7.82 3.17
N ALA A 72 6.46 -8.79 2.42
CA ALA A 72 5.08 -8.75 1.94
C ALA A 72 4.07 -8.78 3.09
N PHE A 73 4.28 -9.65 4.08
CA PHE A 73 3.42 -9.76 5.25
C PHE A 73 3.43 -8.50 6.11
N LEU A 74 4.63 -7.96 6.41
CA LEU A 74 4.78 -6.70 7.14
C LEU A 74 4.13 -5.54 6.37
N SER A 75 4.27 -5.49 5.05
CA SER A 75 3.65 -4.46 4.22
C SER A 75 2.12 -4.49 4.30
N MET A 76 1.51 -5.68 4.30
CA MET A 76 0.06 -5.83 4.50
C MET A 76 -0.39 -5.31 5.87
N ILE A 77 0.31 -5.69 6.93
CA ILE A 77 0.01 -5.23 8.30
C ILE A 77 0.09 -3.70 8.37
N LEU A 78 1.12 -3.13 7.75
CA LEU A 78 1.40 -1.69 7.78
C LEU A 78 0.29 -0.91 7.05
N VAL A 79 -0.21 -1.43 5.92
CA VAL A 79 -1.36 -0.85 5.20
C VAL A 79 -2.63 -0.89 6.07
N GLU A 80 -2.96 -2.03 6.68
CA GLU A 80 -4.14 -2.11 7.54
C GLU A 80 -4.01 -1.26 8.81
N ALA A 81 -2.81 -1.13 9.38
CA ALA A 81 -2.55 -0.22 10.50
C ALA A 81 -2.81 1.24 10.13
N PHE A 82 -2.39 1.68 8.93
CA PHE A 82 -2.72 3.02 8.43
C PHE A 82 -4.21 3.20 8.18
N VAL A 83 -4.91 2.20 7.65
CA VAL A 83 -6.36 2.23 7.45
C VAL A 83 -7.08 2.37 8.80
N LEU A 84 -6.68 1.61 9.82
CA LEU A 84 -7.24 1.70 11.17
C LEU A 84 -6.96 3.08 11.78
N LYS A 85 -5.77 3.63 11.56
CA LYS A 85 -5.43 4.99 12.02
C LYS A 85 -6.31 6.04 11.35
N ALA A 86 -6.50 5.97 10.03
CA ALA A 86 -7.39 6.86 9.27
C ALA A 86 -8.86 6.73 9.71
N LYS A 87 -9.30 5.53 10.08
CA LYS A 87 -10.62 5.31 10.68
C LYS A 87 -10.79 5.98 12.05
N LYS A 88 -9.71 6.24 12.78
CA LYS A 88 -9.72 6.88 14.12
C LYS A 88 -9.46 8.39 14.10
N TYR A 89 -9.24 9.00 12.93
CA TYR A 89 -9.04 10.45 12.84
C TYR A 89 -10.25 11.25 13.34
N SER A 90 -9.97 12.41 13.93
CA SER A 90 -10.99 13.42 14.18
C SER A 90 -11.49 14.01 12.86
N ASP A 91 -12.67 14.63 12.89
CA ASP A 91 -13.28 15.25 11.72
C ASP A 91 -12.38 16.32 11.07
N ASP A 92 -11.68 17.11 11.88
CA ASP A 92 -10.73 18.12 11.41
C ASP A 92 -9.50 17.48 10.75
N GLN A 93 -8.98 16.39 11.33
CA GLN A 93 -7.87 15.63 10.77
C GLN A 93 -8.25 15.00 9.41
N VAL A 94 -9.48 14.49 9.28
CA VAL A 94 -10.00 13.96 8.01
C VAL A 94 -10.04 15.06 6.96
N SER A 95 -10.61 16.23 7.27
CA SER A 95 -10.74 17.33 6.33
C SER A 95 -9.38 17.88 5.86
N GLN A 96 -8.43 18.07 6.78
CA GLN A 96 -7.07 18.50 6.46
C GLN A 96 -6.35 17.45 5.59
N THR A 97 -6.43 16.18 5.95
CA THR A 97 -5.78 15.09 5.19
C THR A 97 -6.36 14.97 3.79
N TYR A 98 -7.68 15.09 3.65
CA TYR A 98 -8.36 15.07 2.36
C TYR A 98 -7.93 16.24 1.47
N THR A 99 -7.85 17.45 2.04
CA THR A 99 -7.39 18.65 1.33
C THR A 99 -5.95 18.48 0.84
N ASN A 100 -5.08 17.95 1.69
CA ASN A 100 -3.70 17.63 1.31
C ASN A 100 -3.63 16.60 0.18
N LEU A 101 -4.45 15.55 0.22
CA LEU A 101 -4.55 14.56 -0.87
C LEU A 101 -4.99 15.20 -2.19
N LEU A 102 -6.02 16.05 -2.17
CA LEU A 102 -6.47 16.77 -3.37
C LEU A 102 -5.38 17.67 -3.96
N ASN A 103 -4.62 18.37 -3.10
CA ASN A 103 -3.52 19.22 -3.53
C ASN A 103 -2.38 18.41 -4.17
N ILE A 104 -2.05 17.25 -3.59
CA ILE A 104 -1.06 16.31 -4.17
C ILE A 104 -1.55 15.82 -5.54
N GLU A 105 -2.83 15.45 -5.67
CA GLU A 105 -3.37 14.94 -6.94
C GLU A 105 -3.41 16.04 -8.02
N LYS A 106 -3.80 17.27 -7.66
CA LYS A 106 -3.75 18.43 -8.57
C LYS A 106 -2.32 18.73 -9.04
N ASN A 107 -1.36 18.75 -8.13
CA ASN A 107 0.04 18.97 -8.49
C ASN A 107 0.61 17.86 -9.38
N LYS A 108 0.10 16.62 -9.27
CA LYS A 108 0.50 15.51 -10.13
C LYS A 108 -0.11 15.59 -11.54
N ARG A 109 -1.27 16.23 -11.72
CA ARG A 109 -1.91 16.42 -13.04
C ARG A 109 -1.36 17.63 -13.80
N ASN A 110 -0.81 18.62 -13.10
CA ASN A 110 -0.20 19.81 -13.70
C ASN A 110 1.27 19.63 -14.10
N LYS A 111 1.87 18.46 -13.83
CA LYS A 111 3.19 18.05 -14.29
C LYS A 111 3.05 17.00 -15.38
#